data_AF-A0A414YZ37-F1
#
_entry.id   AF-A0A414YZ37-F1
#
_cell.length_a   1.000
_cell.length_b   1.000
_cell.length_c   1.000
_cell.angle_alpha   90.00
_cell.angle_beta   90.00
_cell.angle_gamma   90.00
#
_symmetry.space_group_name_H-M   'P 1'
#
loop_
_entity.id
_entity.type
_entity.pdbx_description
1 polymer ?
#
loop_
_entity_poly.entity_id
_entity_poly.type
_entity_poly.pdbx_seq_one_letter_code
_entity_poly.pdbx_strand_id
1 'polypeptide(L)'
;MRILQKERAVRNWPKLYRKGEDILLHKQSAKKYRDDQLNFLENYSRRYLVSDEFYDCAKASINNRYIYDLYFPMVNKQILRKDIPEGYFDEDLRVTNSLSRLYITALWYLYIYNYTEDIYNNFDLVYNHIINDFEGDERAYLMSAMIGLFASKNSTSYSKQLLNAIEKASQYTQNEVCLRYIEKAKMFYTLLDRQILENILENTYLR
;
A
#
# COMPACT_ATOMS: atom_id res chain seq x y z
N MET A 1 46.42 -14.98 8.51
CA MET A 1 45.57 -14.76 7.32
C MET A 1 44.27 -14.14 7.81
N ARG A 2 44.14 -12.81 7.77
CA ARG A 2 42.92 -12.09 8.24
C ARG A 2 41.87 -12.19 7.14
N ILE A 3 40.80 -12.93 7.38
CA ILE A 3 39.59 -12.88 6.57
C ILE A 3 39.04 -11.47 6.76
N LEU A 4 39.19 -10.63 5.73
CA LEU A 4 38.45 -9.39 5.60
C LEU A 4 36.97 -9.78 5.63
N GLN A 5 36.31 -9.56 6.78
CA GLN A 5 34.87 -9.37 6.81
C GLN A 5 34.61 -8.22 5.84
N LYS A 6 34.23 -8.55 4.59
CA LYS A 6 33.50 -7.62 3.75
C LYS A 6 32.38 -7.11 4.64
N GLU A 7 32.46 -5.83 4.99
CA GLU A 7 31.37 -5.10 5.61
C GLU A 7 30.09 -5.63 4.99
N ARG A 8 29.21 -6.23 5.81
CA ARG A 8 27.85 -6.58 5.39
C ARG A 8 27.33 -5.31 4.76
N ALA A 9 27.28 -5.27 3.43
CA ALA A 9 26.99 -4.08 2.67
C ALA A 9 25.81 -3.42 3.36
N VAL A 10 26.04 -2.19 3.86
CA VAL A 10 24.97 -1.34 4.36
C VAL A 10 23.86 -1.50 3.35
N ARG A 11 22.70 -1.99 3.79
CA ARG A 11 21.52 -2.22 2.95
C ARG A 11 21.42 -1.02 2.01
N ASN A 12 21.81 -1.19 0.73
CA ASN A 12 21.89 -0.11 -0.27
C ASN A 12 20.48 0.26 -0.73
N TRP A 13 19.57 0.46 0.22
CA TRP A 13 18.21 0.84 -0.06
C TRP A 13 18.25 2.26 -0.60
N PRO A 14 17.47 2.56 -1.64
CA PRO A 14 17.33 3.93 -2.09
C PRO A 14 16.84 4.72 -0.88
N LYS A 15 17.47 5.88 -0.65
CA LYS A 15 16.98 6.80 0.38
C LYS A 15 15.56 7.18 -0.03
N LEU A 16 14.65 7.20 0.94
CA LEU A 16 13.32 7.78 0.71
C LEU A 16 13.53 9.25 0.37
N TYR A 17 12.78 9.73 -0.62
CA TYR A 17 12.76 11.13 -1.02
C TYR A 17 12.50 12.02 0.19
N ARG A 18 13.21 13.15 0.23
CA ARG A 18 12.97 14.23 1.19
C ARG A 18 12.53 15.48 0.43
N LYS A 19 11.61 16.23 1.03
CA LYS A 19 11.09 17.47 0.45
C LYS A 19 12.25 18.42 0.08
N GLY A 20 12.27 18.84 -1.18
CA GLY A 20 13.30 19.73 -1.74
C GLY A 20 14.48 19.02 -2.40
N GLU A 21 14.54 17.69 -2.37
CA GLU A 21 15.51 16.91 -3.15
C GLU A 21 15.11 16.84 -4.63
N ASP A 22 16.05 16.42 -5.48
CA ASP A 22 15.80 16.19 -6.90
C ASP A 22 14.97 14.91 -7.09
N ILE A 23 13.73 15.08 -7.52
CA ILE A 23 12.77 13.99 -7.75
C ILE A 23 13.20 13.06 -8.90
N LEU A 24 13.90 13.57 -9.92
CA LEU A 24 14.41 12.76 -11.03
C LEU A 24 15.60 11.91 -10.58
N LEU A 25 16.48 12.47 -9.74
CA LEU A 25 17.56 11.71 -9.10
C LEU A 25 16.99 10.61 -8.19
N HIS A 26 15.91 10.88 -7.47
CA HIS A 26 15.17 9.88 -6.69
C HIS A 26 14.64 8.75 -7.58
N LYS A 27 13.96 9.05 -8.69
CA LYS A 27 13.51 8.04 -9.67
C LYS A 27 14.67 7.19 -10.18
N GLN A 28 15.77 7.82 -10.60
CA GLN A 28 16.94 7.11 -11.10
C GLN A 28 17.54 6.16 -10.05
N SER A 29 17.60 6.61 -8.80
CA SER A 29 18.11 5.81 -7.68
C SER A 29 17.20 4.61 -7.37
N ALA A 30 15.87 4.84 -7.34
CA ALA A 30 14.89 3.78 -7.13
C ALA A 30 14.91 2.75 -8.28
N LYS A 31 15.00 3.22 -9.53
CA LYS A 31 15.09 2.37 -10.73
C LYS A 31 16.36 1.53 -10.73
N LYS A 32 17.51 2.14 -10.46
CA LYS A 32 18.78 1.43 -10.34
C LYS A 32 18.71 0.34 -9.27
N TYR A 33 18.16 0.65 -8.10
CA TYR A 33 18.01 -0.35 -7.04
C TYR A 33 17.10 -1.52 -7.46
N ARG A 34 15.96 -1.24 -8.10
CA ARG A 34 15.07 -2.26 -8.66
C ARG A 34 15.83 -3.16 -9.64
N ASP A 35 16.53 -2.57 -10.59
CA ASP A 35 17.25 -3.31 -11.65
C ASP A 35 18.39 -4.15 -11.05
N ASP A 36 19.13 -3.62 -10.08
CA ASP A 36 20.17 -4.38 -9.35
C ASP A 36 19.57 -5.58 -8.59
N GLN A 37 18.38 -5.43 -7.98
CA GLN A 37 17.69 -6.52 -7.30
C GLN A 37 17.16 -7.58 -8.29
N LEU A 38 16.61 -7.17 -9.43
CA LEU A 38 16.17 -8.09 -10.48
C LEU A 38 17.34 -8.88 -11.06
N ASN A 39 18.46 -8.20 -11.36
CA ASN A 39 19.68 -8.84 -11.82
C ASN A 39 20.24 -9.83 -10.78
N PHE A 40 20.17 -9.48 -9.48
CA PHE A 40 20.55 -10.42 -8.43
C PHE A 40 19.64 -11.64 -8.40
N LEU A 41 18.32 -11.47 -8.47
CA LEU A 41 17.35 -12.56 -8.46
C LEU A 41 17.54 -13.50 -9.66
N GLU A 42 17.78 -12.95 -10.85
CA GLU A 42 18.06 -13.74 -12.06
C GLU A 42 19.39 -14.52 -11.94
N ASN A 43 20.45 -13.88 -11.42
CA ASN A 43 21.70 -14.58 -11.19
C ASN A 43 21.59 -15.66 -10.11
N TYR A 44 20.75 -15.45 -9.10
CA TYR A 44 20.48 -16.41 -8.05
C TYR A 44 19.72 -17.62 -8.60
N SER A 45 18.65 -17.43 -9.38
CA SER A 45 17.87 -18.53 -9.97
C SER A 45 18.66 -19.36 -10.99
N ARG A 46 19.68 -18.78 -11.64
CA ARG A 46 20.61 -19.53 -12.51
C ARG A 46 21.58 -20.44 -11.74
N ARG A 47 21.84 -20.15 -10.47
CA ARG A 47 22.85 -20.86 -9.65
C ARG A 47 22.25 -21.84 -8.66
N TYR A 48 20.99 -21.64 -8.29
CA TYR A 48 20.30 -22.40 -7.26
C TYR A 48 18.95 -22.87 -7.78
N LEU A 49 18.49 -24.02 -7.30
CA LEU A 49 17.12 -24.46 -7.56
C LEU A 49 16.16 -23.54 -6.80
N VAL A 50 15.25 -22.91 -7.54
CA VAL A 50 14.26 -21.97 -7.04
C VAL A 50 12.92 -22.35 -7.66
N SER A 51 11.85 -22.38 -6.85
CA SER A 51 10.51 -22.64 -7.38
C SER A 51 9.97 -21.43 -8.11
N ASP A 52 9.09 -21.65 -9.09
CA ASP A 52 8.47 -20.57 -9.86
C ASP A 52 7.66 -19.64 -8.94
N GLU A 53 6.98 -20.18 -7.94
CA GLU A 53 6.20 -19.38 -6.99
C GLU A 53 7.07 -18.43 -6.17
N PHE A 54 8.25 -18.89 -5.73
CA PHE A 54 9.21 -18.04 -5.04
C PHE A 54 9.72 -16.96 -5.98
N TYR A 55 10.12 -17.33 -7.21
CA TYR A 55 10.69 -16.39 -8.17
C TYR A 55 9.69 -15.29 -8.52
N ASP A 56 8.44 -15.66 -8.77
CA ASP A 56 7.36 -14.73 -9.09
C ASP A 56 7.04 -13.81 -7.90
N CYS A 57 6.99 -14.35 -6.68
CA CYS A 57 6.76 -13.55 -5.48
C CYS A 57 7.92 -12.58 -5.19
N ALA A 58 9.17 -13.01 -5.39
CA ALA A 58 10.34 -12.17 -5.22
C ALA A 58 10.39 -11.05 -6.28
N LYS A 59 10.16 -11.38 -7.55
CA LYS A 59 10.09 -10.42 -8.66
C LYS A 59 8.98 -9.39 -8.42
N ALA A 60 7.79 -9.85 -8.03
CA ALA A 60 6.68 -8.99 -7.66
C ALA A 60 7.02 -8.08 -6.47
N SER A 61 7.69 -8.61 -5.44
CA SER A 61 8.12 -7.82 -4.28
C SER A 61 9.09 -6.70 -4.66
N ILE A 62 9.99 -6.94 -5.62
CA ILE A 62 10.92 -5.93 -6.15
C ILE A 62 10.17 -4.86 -6.94
N ASN A 63 9.26 -5.25 -7.84
CA ASN A 63 8.51 -4.32 -8.68
C ASN A 63 7.49 -3.48 -7.88
N ASN A 64 6.76 -4.12 -6.95
CA ASN A 64 5.81 -3.42 -6.09
C ASN A 64 6.52 -2.44 -5.15
N ARG A 65 7.76 -2.74 -4.76
CA ARG A 65 8.60 -1.79 -4.04
C ARG A 65 8.98 -0.58 -4.88
N TYR A 66 9.32 -0.78 -6.15
CA TYR A 66 9.62 0.34 -7.05
C TYR A 66 8.42 1.28 -7.21
N ILE A 67 7.21 0.73 -7.40
CA ILE A 67 5.97 1.52 -7.41
C ILE A 67 5.83 2.31 -6.10
N TYR A 68 6.03 1.64 -4.96
CA TYR A 68 6.00 2.31 -3.65
C TYR A 68 6.98 3.50 -3.59
N ASP A 69 8.24 3.30 -3.97
CA ASP A 69 9.27 4.34 -3.90
C ASP A 69 8.97 5.51 -4.86
N LEU A 70 8.40 5.27 -6.04
CA LEU A 70 8.02 6.32 -6.99
C LEU A 70 6.88 7.20 -6.46
N TYR A 71 5.86 6.60 -5.84
CA TYR A 71 4.66 7.31 -5.39
C TYR A 71 4.80 7.88 -3.97
N PHE A 72 5.74 7.37 -3.17
CA PHE A 72 6.01 7.82 -1.81
C PHE A 72 6.07 9.36 -1.65
N PRO A 73 6.77 10.13 -2.51
CA PRO A 73 6.87 11.58 -2.39
C PRO A 73 5.51 12.28 -2.45
N MET A 74 4.66 11.85 -3.38
CA MET A 74 3.34 12.44 -3.61
C MET A 74 2.38 12.07 -2.48
N VAL A 75 2.32 10.78 -2.12
CA VAL A 75 1.45 10.25 -1.06
C VAL A 75 1.73 10.92 0.30
N ASN A 76 3.02 11.16 0.60
CA ASN A 76 3.44 11.81 1.84
C ASN A 76 3.45 13.34 1.75
N LYS A 77 2.86 13.93 0.70
CA LYS A 77 2.76 15.39 0.49
C LYS A 77 4.13 16.09 0.51
N GLN A 78 5.19 15.39 0.13
CA GLN A 78 6.54 15.94 0.02
C GLN A 78 6.74 16.70 -1.29
N ILE A 79 5.90 16.42 -2.30
CA ILE A 79 5.80 17.12 -3.57
C ILE A 79 4.32 17.14 -3.99
N LEU A 80 3.86 18.22 -4.61
CA LEU A 80 2.50 18.30 -5.13
C LEU A 80 2.45 17.63 -6.51
N ARG A 81 1.29 17.08 -6.87
CA ARG A 81 1.09 16.42 -8.17
C ARG A 81 1.47 17.31 -9.35
N LYS A 82 1.09 18.59 -9.31
CA LYS A 82 1.41 19.58 -10.35
C LYS A 82 2.91 19.86 -10.53
N ASP A 83 3.71 19.52 -9.52
CA ASP A 83 5.16 19.74 -9.51
C ASP A 83 5.92 18.45 -9.89
N ILE A 84 5.22 17.34 -10.13
CA ILE A 84 5.81 16.10 -10.65
C ILE A 84 6.10 16.29 -12.15
N PRO A 85 7.35 16.09 -12.61
CA PRO A 85 7.68 16.18 -14.03
C PRO A 85 6.92 15.16 -14.89
N GLU A 86 6.58 15.56 -16.11
CA GLU A 86 6.06 14.63 -17.12
C GLU A 86 7.05 13.47 -17.36
N GLY A 87 6.53 12.25 -17.51
CA GLY A 87 7.35 11.05 -17.64
C GLY A 87 8.04 10.58 -16.35
N TYR A 88 7.71 11.16 -15.19
CA TYR A 88 8.21 10.66 -13.90
C TYR A 88 7.67 9.26 -13.55
N PHE A 89 6.39 8.98 -13.78
CA PHE A 89 5.86 7.63 -13.62
C PHE A 89 6.11 6.81 -14.90
N ASP A 90 6.52 5.56 -14.75
CA ASP A 90 6.68 4.65 -15.89
C ASP A 90 5.28 4.15 -16.35
N GLU A 91 5.04 4.02 -17.65
CA GLU A 91 3.71 3.70 -18.22
C GLU A 91 3.27 2.24 -18.00
N ASP A 92 4.24 1.33 -17.87
CA ASP A 92 4.03 -0.12 -17.78
C ASP A 92 4.00 -0.65 -16.34
N LEU A 93 3.89 0.24 -15.35
CA LEU A 93 3.80 -0.15 -13.95
C LEU A 93 2.56 -1.01 -13.71
N ARG A 94 2.79 -2.21 -13.19
CA ARG A 94 1.74 -3.15 -12.80
C ARG A 94 2.07 -3.76 -11.45
N VAL A 95 1.05 -3.94 -10.65
CA VAL A 95 1.16 -4.62 -9.37
C VAL A 95 0.85 -6.09 -9.59
N THR A 96 1.73 -6.97 -9.15
CA THR A 96 1.56 -8.41 -9.33
C THR A 96 1.74 -9.15 -8.02
N ASN A 97 1.22 -10.38 -7.97
CA ASN A 97 1.34 -11.33 -6.86
C ASN A 97 0.87 -10.78 -5.49
N SER A 98 -0.34 -11.17 -5.10
CA SER A 98 -0.99 -10.77 -3.86
C SER A 98 -0.27 -11.18 -2.58
N LEU A 99 0.67 -12.13 -2.66
CA LEU A 99 1.49 -12.57 -1.53
C LEU A 99 2.68 -11.65 -1.27
N SER A 100 3.02 -10.77 -2.21
CA SER A 100 4.11 -9.82 -2.02
C SER A 100 3.76 -8.78 -0.95
N ARG A 101 4.72 -8.48 -0.07
CA ARG A 101 4.51 -7.62 1.12
C ARG A 101 3.88 -6.25 0.82
N LEU A 102 4.22 -5.67 -0.33
CA LEU A 102 3.78 -4.34 -0.72
C LEU A 102 2.62 -4.35 -1.73
N TYR A 103 2.02 -5.51 -2.02
CA TYR A 103 0.96 -5.64 -3.00
C TYR A 103 -0.17 -4.61 -2.81
N ILE A 104 -0.82 -4.62 -1.65
CA ILE A 104 -1.96 -3.74 -1.36
C ILE A 104 -1.55 -2.27 -1.43
N THR A 105 -0.40 -1.90 -0.84
CA THR A 105 0.10 -0.52 -0.85
C THR A 105 0.41 -0.04 -2.27
N ALA A 106 1.07 -0.87 -3.08
CA ALA A 106 1.39 -0.54 -4.46
C ALA A 106 0.12 -0.39 -5.30
N LEU A 107 -0.87 -1.27 -5.11
CA LEU A 107 -2.18 -1.18 -5.77
C LEU A 107 -2.86 0.15 -5.45
N TRP A 108 -2.87 0.51 -4.16
CA TRP A 108 -3.42 1.78 -3.69
C TRP A 108 -2.72 3.00 -4.29
N TYR A 109 -1.39 2.98 -4.33
CA TYR A 109 -0.61 4.08 -4.86
C TYR A 109 -0.86 4.26 -6.36
N LEU A 110 -0.84 3.16 -7.11
CA LEU A 110 -1.01 3.17 -8.55
C LEU A 110 -2.41 3.65 -8.97
N TYR A 111 -3.46 3.13 -8.31
CA TYR A 111 -4.83 3.29 -8.78
C TYR A 111 -5.65 4.35 -8.04
N ILE A 112 -5.43 4.53 -6.72
CA ILE A 112 -6.30 5.43 -5.93
C ILE A 112 -5.68 6.81 -5.72
N TYR A 113 -4.40 6.87 -5.39
CA TYR A 113 -3.73 8.16 -5.10
C TYR A 113 -3.58 9.07 -6.32
N ASN A 114 -3.64 8.51 -7.53
CA ASN A 114 -3.70 9.28 -8.77
C ASN A 114 -5.12 9.71 -9.16
N TYR A 115 -6.15 9.15 -8.54
CA TYR A 115 -7.53 9.34 -8.99
C TYR A 115 -8.17 10.61 -8.39
N THR A 116 -7.88 10.94 -7.13
CA THR A 116 -8.41 12.16 -6.48
C THR A 116 -7.35 12.84 -5.63
N GLU A 117 -7.33 14.18 -5.63
CA GLU A 117 -6.40 14.99 -4.83
C GLU A 117 -6.71 14.94 -3.32
N ASP A 118 -7.95 14.61 -2.97
CA ASP A 118 -8.41 14.50 -1.58
C ASP A 118 -9.23 13.23 -1.37
N ILE A 119 -8.53 12.10 -1.26
CA ILE A 119 -9.13 10.79 -0.98
C ILE A 119 -10.09 10.86 0.22
N TYR A 120 -9.71 11.56 1.28
CA TYR A 120 -10.40 11.48 2.57
C TYR A 120 -11.77 12.16 2.57
N ASN A 121 -11.98 13.14 1.70
CA ASN A 121 -13.25 13.84 1.57
C ASN A 121 -14.09 13.34 0.38
N ASN A 122 -13.60 12.37 -0.39
CA ASN A 122 -14.22 11.89 -1.63
C ASN A 122 -14.55 10.40 -1.58
N PHE A 123 -15.19 9.94 -0.49
CA PHE A 123 -15.52 8.52 -0.29
C PHE A 123 -16.25 7.90 -1.50
N ASP A 124 -17.38 8.48 -1.90
CA ASP A 124 -18.23 7.90 -2.97
C ASP A 124 -17.49 7.86 -4.31
N LEU A 125 -16.66 8.88 -4.59
CA LEU A 125 -15.85 8.93 -5.80
C LEU A 125 -14.84 7.77 -5.84
N VAL A 126 -14.11 7.54 -4.73
CA VAL A 126 -13.14 6.45 -4.63
C VAL A 126 -13.83 5.09 -4.65
N TYR A 127 -14.94 4.95 -3.92
CA TYR A 127 -15.70 3.71 -3.88
C TYR A 127 -16.24 3.32 -5.26
N ASN A 128 -16.87 4.26 -5.97
CA ASN A 128 -17.40 4.01 -7.31
C ASN A 128 -16.32 3.64 -8.31
N HIS A 129 -15.16 4.30 -8.25
CA HIS A 129 -14.00 3.92 -9.08
C HIS A 129 -13.56 2.48 -8.82
N ILE A 130 -13.44 2.07 -7.55
CA ILE A 130 -13.05 0.70 -7.21
C ILE A 130 -14.08 -0.34 -7.70
N ILE A 131 -15.37 -0.07 -7.50
CA ILE A 131 -16.43 -1.03 -7.84
C ILE A 131 -16.64 -1.16 -9.34
N ASN A 132 -16.53 -0.07 -10.09
CA ASN A 132 -16.84 -0.05 -11.51
C ASN A 132 -15.65 -0.45 -12.40
N ASP A 133 -14.42 -0.13 -11.98
CA ASP A 133 -13.26 -0.24 -12.86
C ASP A 133 -12.38 -1.47 -12.54
N PHE A 134 -12.65 -2.17 -11.43
CA PHE A 134 -11.90 -3.35 -11.00
C PHE A 134 -12.80 -4.56 -10.74
N GLU A 135 -12.22 -5.74 -10.88
CA GLU A 135 -12.90 -7.02 -10.62
C GLU A 135 -11.99 -8.00 -9.86
N GLY A 136 -12.56 -9.16 -9.50
CA GLY A 136 -11.82 -10.24 -8.85
C GLY A 136 -11.10 -9.84 -7.56
N ASP A 137 -9.87 -10.36 -7.40
CA ASP A 137 -9.04 -10.11 -6.22
C ASP A 137 -8.55 -8.66 -6.15
N GLU A 138 -8.26 -8.00 -7.27
CA GLU A 138 -7.83 -6.60 -7.26
C GLU A 138 -8.90 -5.69 -6.64
N ARG A 139 -10.17 -5.85 -7.06
CA ARG A 139 -11.30 -5.15 -6.42
C ARG A 139 -11.40 -5.49 -4.94
N ALA A 140 -11.26 -6.77 -4.58
CA ALA A 140 -11.36 -7.20 -3.18
C ALA A 140 -10.30 -6.54 -2.28
N TYR A 141 -9.05 -6.49 -2.75
CA TYR A 141 -7.94 -5.87 -2.01
C TYR A 141 -8.07 -4.34 -1.97
N LEU A 142 -8.44 -3.69 -3.08
CA LEU A 142 -8.67 -2.23 -3.10
C LEU A 142 -9.82 -1.83 -2.17
N MET A 143 -10.96 -2.51 -2.29
CA MET A 143 -12.15 -2.24 -1.49
C MET A 143 -11.90 -2.47 0.00
N SER A 144 -11.25 -3.59 0.36
CA SER A 144 -10.93 -3.87 1.76
C SER A 144 -9.98 -2.83 2.35
N ALA A 145 -8.92 -2.46 1.62
CA ALA A 145 -8.00 -1.41 2.06
C ALA A 145 -8.66 -0.01 2.08
N MET A 146 -9.62 0.27 1.20
CA MET A 146 -10.44 1.49 1.26
C MET A 146 -11.21 1.55 2.57
N ILE A 147 -12.00 0.52 2.85
CA ILE A 147 -12.79 0.41 4.07
C ILE A 147 -11.89 0.56 5.30
N GLY A 148 -10.74 -0.12 5.33
CA GLY A 148 -9.76 0.00 6.41
C GLY A 148 -9.22 1.43 6.59
N LEU A 149 -8.86 2.11 5.50
CA LEU A 149 -8.37 3.49 5.53
C LEU A 149 -9.42 4.44 6.10
N PHE A 150 -10.64 4.43 5.58
CA PHE A 150 -11.71 5.33 6.03
C PHE A 150 -12.19 5.00 7.45
N ALA A 151 -12.24 3.72 7.83
CA ALA A 151 -12.50 3.30 9.20
C ALA A 151 -11.44 3.85 10.17
N SER A 152 -10.16 3.78 9.81
CA SER A 152 -9.05 4.26 10.66
C SER A 152 -9.07 5.78 10.90
N LYS A 153 -9.62 6.54 9.94
CA LYS A 153 -9.74 8.00 10.04
C LYS A 153 -10.89 8.44 10.94
N ASN A 154 -11.88 7.58 11.15
CA ASN A 154 -12.98 7.79 12.07
C ASN A 154 -13.73 9.13 11.90
N SER A 155 -13.93 9.59 10.67
CA SER A 155 -14.76 10.79 10.42
C SER A 155 -16.24 10.41 10.33
N THR A 156 -17.09 11.31 10.81
CA THR A 156 -18.56 11.20 10.70
C THR A 156 -19.08 11.59 9.32
N SER A 157 -18.30 12.37 8.54
CA SER A 157 -18.72 12.92 7.23
C SER A 157 -19.12 11.88 6.19
N TYR A 158 -18.57 10.66 6.27
CA TYR A 158 -18.83 9.55 5.35
C TYR A 158 -19.38 8.30 6.06
N SER A 159 -19.85 8.43 7.31
CA SER A 159 -20.19 7.28 8.17
C SER A 159 -21.20 6.33 7.53
N LYS A 160 -22.29 6.88 6.99
CA LYS A 160 -23.34 6.11 6.33
C LYS A 160 -22.82 5.37 5.10
N GLN A 161 -21.98 6.03 4.30
CA GLN A 161 -21.40 5.46 3.10
C GLN A 161 -20.43 4.31 3.44
N LEU A 162 -19.58 4.49 4.45
CA LEU A 162 -18.65 3.47 4.93
C LEU A 162 -19.38 2.23 5.47
N LEU A 163 -20.40 2.41 6.32
CA LEU A 163 -21.17 1.29 6.86
C LEU A 163 -21.90 0.52 5.76
N ASN A 164 -22.49 1.23 4.78
CA ASN A 164 -23.13 0.62 3.63
C ASN A 164 -22.13 -0.15 2.74
N ALA A 165 -20.92 0.39 2.52
CA ALA A 165 -19.86 -0.30 1.78
C ALA A 165 -19.40 -1.59 2.50
N ILE A 166 -19.32 -1.56 3.84
CA ILE A 166 -19.01 -2.74 4.66
C ILE A 166 -20.10 -3.81 4.49
N GLU A 167 -21.38 -3.44 4.62
CA GLU A 167 -22.51 -4.38 4.50
C GLU A 167 -22.58 -5.01 3.11
N LYS A 168 -22.25 -4.25 2.07
CA LYS A 168 -22.28 -4.74 0.68
C LYS A 168 -21.00 -5.45 0.25
N ALA A 169 -19.94 -5.48 1.06
CA ALA A 169 -18.65 -6.02 0.65
C ALA A 169 -18.73 -7.48 0.15
N SER A 170 -19.54 -8.33 0.79
CA SER A 170 -19.75 -9.73 0.41
C SER A 170 -20.45 -9.92 -0.94
N GLN A 171 -21.09 -8.87 -1.47
CA GLN A 171 -21.66 -8.87 -2.83
C GLN A 171 -20.57 -8.77 -3.90
N TYR A 172 -19.42 -8.18 -3.57
CA TYR A 172 -18.35 -7.87 -4.52
C TYR A 172 -17.15 -8.81 -4.43
N THR A 173 -17.00 -9.56 -3.33
CA THR A 173 -15.91 -10.52 -3.14
C THR A 173 -16.27 -11.68 -2.21
N GLN A 174 -15.68 -12.85 -2.47
CA GLN A 174 -15.69 -14.02 -1.59
C GLN A 174 -14.34 -14.25 -0.91
N ASN A 175 -13.38 -13.32 -1.06
CA ASN A 175 -12.05 -13.45 -0.47
C ASN A 175 -12.13 -13.31 1.06
N GLU A 176 -12.04 -14.42 1.77
CA GLU A 176 -12.19 -14.46 3.23
C GLU A 176 -11.19 -13.59 3.98
N VAL A 177 -9.97 -13.42 3.45
CA VAL A 177 -8.96 -12.57 4.09
C VAL A 177 -9.42 -11.12 4.05
N CYS A 178 -9.92 -10.66 2.90
CA CYS A 178 -10.47 -9.32 2.74
C CYS A 178 -11.72 -9.11 3.59
N LEU A 179 -12.65 -10.07 3.60
CA LEU A 179 -13.89 -9.99 4.38
C LEU A 179 -13.59 -9.95 5.90
N ARG A 180 -12.67 -10.80 6.40
CA ARG A 180 -12.25 -10.76 7.81
C ARG A 180 -11.58 -9.43 8.17
N TYR A 181 -10.82 -8.83 7.26
CA TYR A 181 -10.23 -7.52 7.48
C TYR A 181 -11.30 -6.42 7.56
N ILE A 182 -12.30 -6.46 6.67
CA ILE A 182 -13.44 -5.53 6.66
C ILE A 182 -14.24 -5.63 7.96
N GLU A 183 -14.52 -6.84 8.45
CA GLU A 183 -15.21 -7.03 9.74
C GLU A 183 -14.40 -6.45 10.91
N LYS A 184 -13.08 -6.63 10.93
CA LYS A 184 -12.23 -5.98 11.94
C LYS A 184 -12.30 -4.46 11.83
N ALA A 185 -12.24 -3.90 10.62
CA ALA A 185 -12.35 -2.46 10.41
C ALA A 185 -13.70 -1.90 10.92
N LYS A 186 -14.80 -2.62 10.68
CA LYS A 186 -16.14 -2.31 11.21
C LYS A 186 -16.14 -2.27 12.75
N MET A 187 -15.53 -3.28 13.39
CA MET A 187 -15.44 -3.31 14.85
C MET A 187 -14.70 -2.08 15.36
N PHE A 188 -13.52 -1.76 14.81
CA PHE A 188 -12.75 -0.59 15.23
C PHE A 188 -13.52 0.72 15.03
N TYR A 189 -14.16 0.90 13.87
CA TYR A 189 -14.93 2.11 13.56
C TYR A 189 -16.10 2.32 14.53
N THR A 190 -16.85 1.27 14.84
CA THR A 190 -18.03 1.35 15.71
C THR A 190 -17.72 1.36 17.21
N LEU A 191 -16.49 1.04 17.61
CA LEU A 191 -16.04 1.11 19.00
C LEU A 191 -15.57 2.50 19.43
N LEU A 192 -15.10 3.35 18.50
CA LEU A 192 -14.49 4.64 18.82
C LEU A 192 -15.47 5.69 19.37
N ASP A 193 -16.77 5.57 19.06
CA ASP A 193 -17.83 6.46 19.57
C ASP A 193 -18.55 5.91 20.81
N ARG A 194 -18.13 4.75 21.35
CA ARG A 194 -18.68 4.27 22.62
C ARG A 194 -18.07 5.03 23.77
N GLN A 195 -18.90 5.71 24.57
CA GLN A 195 -18.49 6.15 25.90
C GLN A 195 -17.87 4.95 26.64
N ILE A 196 -16.62 5.10 27.09
CA ILE A 196 -16.05 4.18 28.06
C ILE A 196 -16.93 4.34 29.31
N LEU A 197 -17.66 3.29 29.67
CA LEU A 197 -18.50 3.31 30.86
C LEU A 197 -17.62 3.69 32.07
N GLU A 198 -18.01 4.73 32.80
CA GLU A 198 -17.21 5.30 33.90
C GLU A 198 -16.86 4.25 34.96
N ASN A 199 -17.71 3.23 35.15
CA ASN A 199 -17.47 2.10 36.05
C ASN A 199 -16.23 1.25 35.70
N ILE A 200 -15.73 1.30 34.47
CA ILE A 200 -14.48 0.63 34.05
C ILE A 200 -13.27 1.50 34.43
N LEU A 201 -13.40 2.83 34.37
CA LEU A 201 -12.37 3.77 34.80
C LEU A 201 -12.21 3.78 36.33
N GLU A 202 -13.29 3.57 37.09
CA GLU A 202 -13.24 3.46 38.55
C GLU A 202 -12.42 2.26 39.07
N ASN A 203 -12.20 1.24 38.23
CA ASN A 203 -11.49 0.01 38.59
C ASN A 203 -10.08 -0.10 37.99
N THR A 204 -9.56 0.95 37.37
CA THR A 204 -8.19 0.95 36.82
C THR A 204 -7.27 1.87 37.62
N TYR A 205 -6.09 1.35 37.97
CA TYR A 205 -5.08 2.01 38.82
C TYR A 205 -4.35 3.19 38.16
N LEU A 206 -4.83 3.68 37.01
CA LEU A 206 -4.27 4.87 36.35
C LEU A 206 -4.93 6.12 36.96
N ARG A 207 -4.52 6.45 38.18
CA ARG A 207 -4.71 7.77 38.79
C ARG A 207 -3.42 8.57 38.70
#